data_AF-A0A336NCH6-F1
#
_entry.id   AF-A0A336NCH6-F1
#
_cell.length_a   1.000
_cell.length_b   1.000
_cell.length_c   1.000
_cell.angle_alpha   90.00
_cell.angle_beta   90.00
_cell.angle_gamma   90.00
#
_symmetry.space_group_name_H-M   'P 1'
#
loop_
_entity.id
_entity.type
_entity.pdbx_description
1 polymer ?
#
loop_
_entity_poly.entity_id
_entity_poly.type
_entity_poly.pdbx_seq_one_letter_code
_entity_poly.pdbx_strand_id
1 'polypeptide(L)' 'MTFGKTIVPAALHTVANKVTENSTDVVNGSQLYSLGDKVAKSLGSGAYFSDGIFTAPTYKLSSA' A
#
# COMPACT_ATOMS: atom_id res chain seq x y z
N MET A 1 -22.73 0.33 -14.41
CA MET A 1 -21.36 0.57 -14.93
C MET A 1 -20.76 -0.80 -15.19
N THR A 2 -20.65 -1.17 -16.46
CA THR A 2 -20.19 -2.51 -16.85
C THR A 2 -18.80 -2.36 -17.44
N PHE A 3 -17.80 -3.01 -16.85
CA PHE A 3 -16.41 -3.04 -17.32
C PHE A 3 -16.26 -3.95 -18.55
N GLY A 4 -17.03 -3.70 -19.60
CA GLY A 4 -17.15 -4.57 -20.77
C GLY A 4 -17.15 -3.83 -22.12
N LYS A 5 -16.83 -2.54 -22.15
CA LYS A 5 -16.55 -1.85 -23.42
C LYS A 5 -15.10 -2.14 -23.77
N THR A 6 -14.86 -2.70 -24.96
CA THR A 6 -13.51 -2.71 -25.56
C THR A 6 -13.06 -1.27 -25.67
N ILE A 7 -12.41 -0.81 -24.62
CA ILE A 7 -11.50 0.30 -24.64
C ILE A 7 -10.38 -0.26 -25.50
N VAL A 8 -10.04 0.39 -26.62
CA VAL A 8 -8.63 0.39 -27.03
C VAL A 8 -7.86 0.60 -25.72
N PRO A 9 -6.87 -0.23 -25.35
CA PRO A 9 -6.11 0.10 -24.16
C PRO A 9 -5.52 1.48 -24.44
N ALA A 10 -6.16 2.55 -23.92
CA ALA A 10 -5.47 3.71 -23.44
C ALA A 10 -4.47 3.06 -22.52
N ALA A 11 -3.23 2.96 -23.01
CA ALA A 11 -2.28 1.93 -22.62
C ALA A 11 -2.42 1.65 -21.13
N LEU A 12 -2.56 0.38 -20.73
CA LEU A 12 -2.35 0.08 -19.32
C LEU A 12 -0.98 0.68 -19.00
N HIS A 13 -0.96 1.81 -18.28
CA HIS A 13 0.29 2.48 -17.93
C HIS A 13 1.13 1.44 -17.20
N THR A 14 2.45 1.51 -17.37
CA THR A 14 3.36 0.56 -16.74
C THR A 14 3.05 0.46 -15.25
N VAL A 15 3.16 -0.74 -14.67
CA VAL A 15 3.11 -0.87 -13.22
C VAL A 15 4.25 -0.02 -12.65
N ALA A 16 3.95 0.81 -11.67
CA ALA A 16 4.90 1.76 -11.13
C ALA A 16 6.15 1.03 -10.64
N ASN A 17 7.30 1.28 -11.27
CA ASN A 17 8.58 0.79 -10.75
C ASN A 17 9.12 1.71 -9.63
N LYS A 18 8.61 2.95 -9.57
CA LYS A 18 8.91 3.94 -8.54
C LYS A 18 7.63 4.67 -8.17
N VAL A 19 7.39 4.85 -6.87
CA VAL A 19 6.29 5.66 -6.36
C VAL A 19 6.85 7.05 -6.08
N THR A 20 6.50 8.02 -6.94
CA THR A 20 6.95 9.41 -6.88
C THR A 20 5.75 10.34 -7.00
N GLU A 21 5.90 11.60 -6.58
CA GLU A 21 4.83 12.60 -6.53
C GLU A 21 4.10 12.79 -7.87
N ASN A 22 4.84 12.79 -8.98
CA ASN A 22 4.31 13.04 -10.31
C ASN A 22 4.04 11.74 -11.11
N SER A 23 4.07 10.57 -10.46
CA SER A 23 3.84 9.30 -11.14
C SER A 23 2.39 9.18 -11.60
N THR A 24 2.21 8.77 -12.85
CA THR A 24 0.89 8.45 -13.44
C THR A 24 0.73 6.96 -13.71
N ASP A 25 1.69 6.16 -13.24
CA ASP A 25 1.71 4.71 -13.37
C ASP A 25 0.72 4.02 -12.43
N VAL A 26 0.29 2.81 -12.80
CA VAL A 26 -0.62 2.01 -11.98
C VAL A 26 0.13 1.42 -10.79
N VAL A 27 -0.44 1.52 -9.58
CA VAL A 27 0.07 0.83 -8.39
C VAL A 27 -0.59 -0.55 -8.23
N ASN A 28 0.18 -1.56 -7.83
CA ASN A 28 -0.34 -2.90 -7.58
C ASN A 28 -0.42 -3.24 -6.08
N GLY A 29 -1.04 -4.39 -5.76
CA GLY A 29 -1.23 -4.83 -4.38
C GLY A 29 0.05 -5.12 -3.60
N SER A 30 1.13 -5.58 -4.25
CA SER A 30 2.40 -5.88 -3.55
C SER A 30 3.14 -4.61 -3.13
N GLN A 31 3.00 -3.53 -3.89
CA GLN A 31 3.52 -2.21 -3.52
C GLN A 31 2.77 -1.64 -2.32
N LEU A 32 1.44 -1.71 -2.33
CA LEU A 32 0.62 -1.30 -1.18
C LEU A 32 0.93 -2.13 0.07
N TYR A 33 1.06 -3.44 -0.08
CA TYR A 33 1.46 -4.35 1.00
C TYR A 33 2.84 -3.98 1.56
N SER A 34 3.83 -3.75 0.70
CA SER A 34 5.18 -3.39 1.11
C SER A 34 5.23 -2.07 1.89
N LEU A 35 4.38 -1.10 1.54
CA LEU A 35 4.24 0.15 2.29
C LEU A 35 3.64 -0.11 3.68
N GLY A 36 2.52 -0.85 3.75
CA GLY A 36 1.86 -1.17 5.01
C GLY A 36 2.76 -1.97 5.98
N ASP A 37 3.47 -2.98 5.45
CA ASP A 37 4.43 -3.78 6.22
C ASP A 37 5.59 -2.92 6.76
N LYS A 38 6.16 -2.02 5.94
CA LYS A 38 7.22 -1.10 6.40
C LYS A 38 6.72 -0.17 7.50
N VAL A 39 5.54 0.42 7.36
CA VAL A 39 4.94 1.28 8.39
C VAL A 39 4.74 0.50 9.70
N ALA A 40 4.19 -0.71 9.63
CA ALA A 40 4.02 -1.56 10.80
C ALA A 40 5.36 -1.88 11.48
N LYS A 41 6.38 -2.25 10.70
CA LYS A 41 7.73 -2.51 11.22
C LYS A 41 8.38 -1.28 11.85
N SER A 42 8.19 -0.10 11.25
CA SER A 42 8.69 1.17 11.80
C SER A 42 8.03 1.52 13.12
N LEU A 43 6.74 1.21 13.30
CA LEU A 43 6.02 1.43 14.55
C LEU A 43 6.37 0.38 15.62
N GLY A 44 6.68 -0.85 15.20
CA GLY A 44 7.05 -1.94 16.10
C GLY A 44 5.92 -2.30 17.07
N SER A 45 6.27 -2.75 18.28
CA SER A 45 5.32 -3.01 19.39
C SER A 45 4.07 -3.82 19.01
N GLY A 46 4.25 -4.83 18.15
CA GLY A 46 3.18 -5.72 17.70
C GLY A 46 2.30 -5.17 16.58
N ALA A 47 2.63 -4.01 15.98
CA ALA A 47 1.99 -3.57 14.76
C ALA A 47 2.29 -4.53 13.61
N TYR A 48 1.29 -4.82 12.78
CA TYR A 48 1.44 -5.64 11.58
C TYR A 48 0.41 -5.24 10.52
N PHE A 49 0.71 -5.58 9.27
CA PHE A 49 -0.17 -5.38 8.13
C PHE A 49 -0.42 -6.72 7.43
N SER A 50 -1.68 -7.14 7.32
CA SER A 50 -2.07 -8.39 6.62
C SER A 50 -3.40 -8.20 5.93
N ASP A 51 -3.53 -8.75 4.73
CA ASP A 51 -4.81 -8.81 4.00
C ASP A 51 -5.51 -7.45 3.83
N GLY A 52 -4.71 -6.38 3.67
CA GLY A 52 -5.23 -5.01 3.54
C GLY A 52 -5.63 -4.36 4.87
N ILE A 53 -5.44 -5.04 6.00
CA ILE A 53 -5.78 -4.57 7.35
C ILE A 53 -4.50 -4.19 8.10
N PHE A 54 -4.50 -2.98 8.65
CA PHE A 54 -3.45 -2.48 9.53
C PHE A 54 -3.85 -2.69 11.00
N THR A 55 -3.02 -3.42 11.75
CA THR A 55 -3.18 -3.57 13.20
C THR A 55 -2.24 -2.62 13.92
N ALA A 56 -2.82 -1.81 14.80
CA ALA A 56 -2.09 -0.78 15.55
C ALA A 56 -1.11 -1.37 16.57
N PRO A 57 0.02 -0.68 16.85
CA PRO A 57 0.93 -1.05 17.94
C PRO A 57 0.27 -0.86 19.31
N THR A 58 0.76 -1.59 20.32
CA THR A 58 0.42 -1.33 21.73
C THR A 58 1.66 -0.87 22.49
N TYR A 59 1.70 0.39 22.90
CA TYR A 59 2.79 0.93 23.71
C TYR A 59 2.41 0.93 25.19
N LYS A 60 3.24 0.28 26.02
CA LYS A 60 3.19 0.44 27.46
C LYS A 60 4.14 1.58 27.85
N LEU A 61 3.57 2.72 28.19
CA LEU A 61 4.34 3.86 28.69
C LEU A 61 4.45 3.75 30.20
N SER A 62 5.66 3.68 30.74
CA SER A 62 5.90 3.89 32.17
C SER A 62 5.88 5.38 32.44
N SER A 63 5.08 5.81 33.40
CA SER A 63 5.16 7.15 33.97
C SER A 63 6.49 7.32 34.69
N ALA A 64 7.17 8.43 34.41
CA ALA A 64 8.40 8.85 35.09
C ALA A 64 8.13 9.26 36.54
#